data_AF-A0A126X202-F1
#
_entry.id   AF-A0A126X202-F1
#
_cell.length_a   1.000
_cell.length_b   1.000
_cell.length_c   1.000
_cell.angle_alpha   90.00
_cell.angle_beta   90.00
_cell.angle_gamma   90.00
#
_symmetry.space_group_name_H-M   'P 1'
#
loop_
_entity.id
_entity.type
_entity.pdbx_description
1 polymer ?
#
loop_
_entity_poly.entity_id
_entity_poly.type
_entity_poly.pdbx_seq_one_letter_code
_entity_poly.pdbx_strand_id
1 'polypeptide(L)'
;MESQLGLIKESINHRYSTWVWEALDELPDSFTITDPLISGHPIVFASRGFLKMSGYSMEEVIGTNGRMFQGPRTNRRSVMEIREAIRHEREIQINLLNYRKDGTPFWMLFHMRPVFGKEEGGVIHFVAVQVPISRKQRRSRSGFGNIENGLCEDGCNMREIAFGSCRREICSDSVVELDRVLALETNTRGSDVDGPCEASDLEKQKAATAINDILFVLKHHSQMTGRLVSGERCSSSGKGLLNSSTILSLGRIKQSFVLTDPHLPDMPIVYASDAFLKLTGYSKHEVLGQNCRFLSGVGTEPSALYQLKESIQAEQACTVRILNYRKDSSSFWNLLHISPIRNATGKIAYFVGVQIEEGSANEDGRGLSPERRQLSVVGAVKVAIRSLSIGACSSNS
;
A
#
# COMPACT_ATOMS: atom_id res chain seq x y z
N MET A 1 -18.79 16.89 11.51
CA MET A 1 -17.94 16.57 10.35
C MET A 1 -16.61 16.08 10.91
N GLU A 2 -16.45 14.77 11.08
CA GLU A 2 -15.15 14.22 11.49
C GLU A 2 -14.11 14.54 10.42
N SER A 3 -12.95 15.06 10.85
CA SER A 3 -11.84 15.24 9.93
C SER A 3 -11.46 13.88 9.34
N GLN A 4 -11.01 13.84 8.08
CA GLN A 4 -10.50 12.62 7.45
C GLN A 4 -9.43 11.93 8.31
N LEU A 5 -8.68 12.71 9.10
CA LEU A 5 -7.69 12.25 10.07
C LEU A 5 -8.30 11.49 11.26
N GLY A 6 -9.51 11.87 11.69
CA GLY A 6 -10.27 11.15 12.72
C GLY A 6 -10.64 9.74 12.27
N LEU A 7 -11.21 9.60 11.08
CA LEU A 7 -11.58 8.30 10.49
C LEU A 7 -10.37 7.37 10.27
N ILE A 8 -9.20 7.94 9.93
CA ILE A 8 -7.94 7.20 9.76
C ILE A 8 -7.43 6.68 11.12
N LYS A 9 -7.49 7.50 12.17
CA LYS A 9 -7.10 7.10 13.53
C LYS A 9 -8.06 6.07 14.12
N GLU A 10 -9.36 6.17 13.81
CA GLU A 10 -10.38 5.22 14.25
C GLU A 10 -10.21 3.82 13.66
N SER A 11 -9.57 3.68 12.50
CA SER A 11 -9.34 2.35 11.89
C SER A 11 -8.66 1.37 12.85
N ILE A 12 -7.65 1.82 13.59
CA ILE A 12 -6.98 1.00 14.61
C ILE A 12 -7.93 0.71 15.79
N ASN A 13 -8.62 1.73 16.29
CA ASN A 13 -9.48 1.61 17.48
C ASN A 13 -10.71 0.72 17.24
N HIS A 14 -11.13 0.56 15.99
CA HIS A 14 -12.24 -0.33 15.64
C HIS A 14 -11.88 -1.81 15.85
N ARG A 15 -10.60 -2.18 15.77
CA ARG A 15 -10.15 -3.57 15.86
C ARG A 15 -9.43 -3.88 17.16
N TYR A 16 -8.67 -2.95 17.69
CA TYR A 16 -7.85 -3.14 18.87
C TYR A 16 -8.41 -2.35 20.04
N SER A 17 -8.12 -2.77 21.27
CA SER A 17 -8.55 -1.98 22.43
C SER A 17 -7.90 -0.59 22.44
N THR A 18 -8.54 0.37 23.11
CA THR A 18 -8.11 1.77 23.17
C THR A 18 -6.65 1.96 23.63
N TRP A 19 -6.13 1.01 24.40
CA TRP A 19 -4.76 0.99 24.93
C TRP A 19 -3.69 0.56 23.93
N VAL A 20 -4.07 0.10 22.73
CA VAL A 20 -3.10 -0.38 21.74
C VAL A 20 -2.11 0.70 21.32
N TRP A 21 -2.55 1.96 21.27
CA TRP A 21 -1.70 3.08 20.88
C TRP A 21 -0.55 3.26 21.86
N GLU A 22 -0.85 3.25 23.16
CA GLU A 22 0.14 3.38 24.23
C GLU A 22 1.13 2.21 24.20
N ALA A 23 0.62 0.98 24.10
CA ALA A 23 1.47 -0.22 24.03
C ALA A 23 2.40 -0.24 22.80
N LEU A 24 1.92 0.25 21.64
CA LEU A 24 2.76 0.39 20.45
C LEU A 24 3.76 1.54 20.57
N ASP A 25 3.41 2.64 21.26
CA ASP A 25 4.28 3.80 21.49
C ASP A 25 5.44 3.51 22.44
N GLU A 26 5.28 2.51 23.32
CA GLU A 26 6.32 2.04 24.24
C GLU A 26 7.42 1.22 23.53
N LEU A 27 7.14 0.69 22.34
CA LEU A 27 8.13 -0.07 21.57
C LEU A 27 9.25 0.87 21.07
N PRO A 28 10.53 0.50 21.26
CA PRO A 28 11.67 1.36 20.90
C PRO A 28 11.93 1.42 19.38
N ASP A 29 11.33 0.50 18.63
CA ASP A 29 11.61 0.32 17.22
C ASP A 29 11.00 1.41 16.32
N SER A 30 11.60 1.57 15.15
CA SER A 30 11.08 2.44 14.09
C SER A 30 10.16 1.63 13.19
N PHE A 31 8.85 1.87 13.29
CA PHE A 31 7.86 1.16 12.48
C PHE A 31 6.63 2.01 12.16
N THR A 32 5.90 1.57 11.14
CA THR A 32 4.61 2.12 10.72
C THR A 32 3.60 1.01 10.54
N ILE A 33 2.33 1.29 10.82
CA ILE A 33 1.20 0.41 10.46
C ILE A 33 0.36 1.11 9.40
N THR A 34 0.04 0.41 8.33
CA THR A 34 -0.83 0.91 7.26
C THR A 34 -2.12 0.11 7.19
N ASP A 35 -3.19 0.73 6.69
CA ASP A 35 -4.47 0.07 6.46
C ASP A 35 -4.75 -0.03 4.95
N PRO A 36 -4.69 -1.23 4.34
CA PRO A 36 -4.97 -1.43 2.91
C PRO A 36 -6.47 -1.33 2.59
N LEU A 37 -7.35 -1.38 3.58
CA LEU A 37 -8.79 -1.22 3.43
C LEU A 37 -9.19 0.24 3.25
N ILE A 38 -8.36 1.19 3.68
CA ILE A 38 -8.56 2.61 3.39
C ILE A 38 -7.95 2.96 2.03
N SER A 39 -8.70 3.73 1.25
CA SER A 39 -8.27 4.23 -0.05
C SER A 39 -6.91 4.93 0.02
N GLY A 40 -6.00 4.54 -0.87
CA GLY A 40 -4.64 5.08 -0.90
C GLY A 40 -3.62 4.34 -0.01
N HIS A 41 -4.04 3.31 0.73
CA HIS A 41 -3.19 2.57 1.66
C HIS A 41 -2.45 3.50 2.65
N PRO A 42 -3.17 4.30 3.43
CA PRO A 42 -2.56 5.26 4.31
C PRO A 42 -1.83 4.59 5.49
N ILE A 43 -0.84 5.29 6.01
CA ILE A 43 -0.25 5.05 7.32
C ILE A 43 -1.28 5.46 8.38
N VAL A 44 -1.67 4.51 9.22
CA VAL A 44 -2.62 4.70 10.32
C VAL A 44 -1.91 4.82 11.67
N PHE A 45 -0.65 4.39 11.77
CA PHE A 45 0.20 4.53 12.95
C PHE A 45 1.66 4.71 12.54
N ALA A 46 2.40 5.54 13.28
CA ALA A 46 3.84 5.71 13.15
C ALA A 46 4.47 5.81 14.55
N SER A 47 5.48 4.98 14.82
CA SER A 47 6.11 4.95 16.14
C SER A 47 6.96 6.20 16.40
N ARG A 48 7.21 6.51 17.68
CA ARG A 48 8.11 7.60 18.07
C ARG A 48 9.51 7.42 17.49
N GLY A 49 10.01 6.19 17.44
CA GLY A 49 11.28 5.85 16.79
C GLY A 49 11.29 6.25 15.31
N PHE A 50 10.21 5.91 14.59
CA PHE A 50 10.07 6.25 13.18
C PHE A 50 10.02 7.76 12.93
N LEU A 51 9.22 8.50 13.73
CA LEU A 51 9.13 9.96 13.61
C LEU A 51 10.48 10.63 13.84
N LYS A 52 11.22 10.20 14.88
CA LYS A 52 12.56 10.70 15.17
C LYS A 52 13.56 10.38 14.05
N MET A 53 13.51 9.16 13.50
CA MET A 53 14.40 8.72 12.43
C MET A 53 14.16 9.47 11.11
N SER A 54 12.90 9.67 10.76
CA SER A 54 12.47 10.28 9.50
C SER A 54 12.48 11.80 9.53
N GLY A 55 12.32 12.40 10.71
CA GLY A 55 12.23 13.85 10.92
C GLY A 55 10.86 14.45 10.62
N TYR A 56 9.86 13.65 10.27
CA TYR A 56 8.49 14.10 10.06
C TYR A 56 7.69 14.11 11.36
N SER A 57 6.72 15.02 11.47
CA SER A 57 5.76 15.00 12.57
C SER A 57 4.68 13.94 12.34
N MET A 58 3.96 13.58 13.41
CA MET A 58 2.86 12.61 13.32
C MET A 58 1.77 13.08 12.35
N GLU A 59 1.44 14.37 12.38
CA GLU A 59 0.41 14.99 11.55
C GLU A 59 0.76 14.96 10.06
N GLU A 60 2.05 14.99 9.73
CA GLU A 60 2.53 14.91 8.35
C GLU A 60 2.53 13.47 7.82
N VAL A 61 2.66 12.47 8.71
CA VAL A 61 2.78 11.06 8.33
C VAL A 61 1.43 10.36 8.27
N ILE A 62 0.56 10.56 9.27
CA ILE A 62 -0.71 9.86 9.34
C ILE A 62 -1.61 10.24 8.15
N GLY A 63 -2.19 9.24 7.50
CA GLY A 63 -3.03 9.41 6.31
C GLY A 63 -2.30 9.47 4.98
N THR A 64 -0.97 9.52 5.00
CA THR A 64 -0.15 9.50 3.79
C THR A 64 0.22 8.08 3.39
N ASN A 65 0.67 7.91 2.15
CA ASN A 65 1.23 6.64 1.68
C ASN A 65 2.75 6.66 1.82
N GLY A 66 3.38 5.53 2.16
CA GLY A 66 4.82 5.39 2.34
C GLY A 66 5.68 5.80 1.14
N ARG A 67 5.09 5.99 -0.05
CA ARG A 67 5.75 6.65 -1.19
C ARG A 67 6.31 8.04 -0.88
N MET A 68 5.80 8.73 0.15
CA MET A 68 6.25 10.07 0.51
C MET A 68 7.74 10.12 0.91
N PHE A 69 8.31 9.01 1.39
CA PHE A 69 9.70 8.94 1.83
C PHE A 69 10.68 8.62 0.69
N GLN A 70 10.17 8.40 -0.52
CA GLN A 70 10.97 8.08 -1.70
C GLN A 70 11.49 9.38 -2.33
N GLY A 71 12.63 9.30 -3.00
CA GLY A 71 13.22 10.44 -3.70
C GLY A 71 13.96 10.03 -4.97
N PRO A 72 14.72 10.95 -5.59
CA PRO A 72 15.26 10.78 -6.95
C PRO A 72 16.12 9.52 -7.13
N ARG A 73 16.88 9.13 -6.10
CA ARG A 73 17.76 7.95 -6.12
C ARG A 73 17.11 6.68 -5.54
N THR A 74 15.85 6.72 -5.12
CA THR A 74 15.16 5.52 -4.64
C THR A 74 14.99 4.55 -5.80
N ASN A 75 15.47 3.31 -5.63
CA ASN A 75 15.48 2.32 -6.69
C ASN A 75 14.05 1.89 -7.07
N ARG A 76 13.68 2.09 -8.35
CA ARG A 76 12.35 1.75 -8.87
C ARG A 76 12.02 0.25 -8.85
N ARG A 77 13.02 -0.62 -8.99
CA ARG A 77 12.86 -2.08 -8.89
C ARG A 77 12.48 -2.47 -7.46
N SER A 78 13.18 -1.94 -6.45
CA SER A 78 12.85 -2.16 -5.04
C SER A 78 11.43 -1.69 -4.71
N VAL A 79 11.01 -0.52 -5.22
CA VAL A 79 9.64 -0.02 -5.05
C VAL A 79 8.61 -0.93 -5.76
N MET A 80 8.96 -1.50 -6.92
CA MET A 80 8.10 -2.47 -7.60
C MET A 80 7.96 -3.76 -6.77
N GLU A 81 9.05 -4.30 -6.22
CA GLU A 81 9.02 -5.49 -5.38
C GLU A 81 8.13 -5.31 -4.14
N ILE A 82 8.18 -4.13 -3.49
CA ILE A 82 7.28 -3.79 -2.39
C ILE A 82 5.82 -3.77 -2.86
N ARG A 83 5.53 -3.16 -4.03
CA ARG A 83 4.18 -3.14 -4.60
C ARG A 83 3.66 -4.54 -4.93
N GLU A 84 4.52 -5.41 -5.47
CA GLU A 84 4.18 -6.81 -5.70
C GLU A 84 3.94 -7.57 -4.39
N ALA A 85 4.75 -7.32 -3.36
CA ALA A 85 4.56 -7.94 -2.05
C ALA A 85 3.21 -7.56 -1.42
N ILE A 86 2.82 -6.28 -1.52
CA ILE A 86 1.49 -5.81 -1.10
C ILE A 86 0.39 -6.46 -1.95
N ARG A 87 0.60 -6.57 -3.28
CA ARG A 87 -0.37 -7.18 -4.19
C ARG A 87 -0.63 -8.65 -3.84
N HIS A 88 0.43 -9.39 -3.55
CA HIS A 88 0.38 -10.81 -3.23
C HIS A 88 0.17 -11.09 -1.73
N GLU A 89 0.00 -10.04 -0.92
CA GLU A 89 -0.20 -10.15 0.53
C GLU A 89 0.87 -11.01 1.21
N ARG A 90 2.13 -10.76 0.84
CA ARG A 90 3.29 -11.51 1.34
C ARG A 90 4.25 -10.61 2.09
N GLU A 91 5.04 -11.25 2.93
CA GLU A 91 6.20 -10.65 3.57
C GLU A 91 7.25 -10.22 2.53
N ILE A 92 7.94 -9.13 2.84
CA ILE A 92 9.12 -8.68 2.10
C ILE A 92 10.14 -8.06 3.06
N GLN A 93 11.40 -8.36 2.79
CA GLN A 93 12.55 -7.71 3.41
C GLN A 93 13.47 -7.21 2.30
N ILE A 94 13.79 -5.91 2.30
CA ILE A 94 14.56 -5.29 1.22
C ILE A 94 15.35 -4.07 1.71
N ASN A 95 16.53 -3.83 1.13
CA ASN A 95 17.30 -2.62 1.37
C ASN A 95 16.72 -1.49 0.51
N LEU A 96 16.35 -0.37 1.13
CA LEU A 96 15.69 0.75 0.47
C LEU A 96 16.40 2.06 0.82
N LEU A 97 16.58 2.92 -0.18
CA LEU A 97 17.02 4.29 0.01
C LEU A 97 15.81 5.21 0.15
N ASN A 98 15.65 5.80 1.33
CA ASN A 98 14.61 6.79 1.63
C ASN A 98 15.24 8.13 2.00
N TYR A 99 14.40 9.15 2.12
CA TYR A 99 14.78 10.53 2.39
C TYR A 99 14.11 10.99 3.68
N ARG A 100 14.89 11.67 4.52
CA ARG A 100 14.37 12.36 5.70
C ARG A 100 13.68 13.66 5.28
N LYS A 101 12.98 14.30 6.21
CA LYS A 101 12.31 15.59 5.99
C LYS A 101 13.22 16.69 5.47
N ASP A 102 14.48 16.70 5.92
CA ASP A 102 15.52 17.65 5.48
C ASP A 102 16.10 17.33 4.07
N GLY A 103 15.62 16.27 3.42
CA GLY A 103 16.13 15.79 2.13
C GLY A 103 17.36 14.90 2.23
N THR A 104 17.87 14.61 3.42
CA THR A 104 19.05 13.75 3.59
C THR A 104 18.70 12.29 3.23
N PRO A 105 19.40 11.67 2.25
CA PRO A 105 19.17 10.28 1.90
C PRO A 105 19.75 9.35 2.97
N PHE A 106 19.07 8.24 3.25
CA PHE A 106 19.56 7.19 4.13
C PHE A 106 19.11 5.81 3.67
N TRP A 107 20.00 4.84 3.85
CA TRP A 107 19.70 3.44 3.61
C TRP A 107 19.03 2.84 4.84
N MET A 108 18.03 2.01 4.60
CA MET A 108 17.33 1.25 5.63
C MET A 108 17.00 -0.15 5.13
N LEU A 109 17.04 -1.11 6.05
CA LEU A 109 16.36 -2.38 5.88
C LEU A 109 14.87 -2.13 6.10
N PHE A 110 14.07 -2.35 5.05
CA PHE A 110 12.62 -2.31 5.11
C PHE A 110 12.10 -3.74 5.25
N HIS A 111 11.45 -4.05 6.37
CA HIS A 111 10.83 -5.35 6.62
C HIS A 111 9.35 -5.15 6.84
N MET A 112 8.53 -5.64 5.91
CA MET A 112 7.07 -5.49 5.95
C MET A 112 6.38 -6.84 6.00
N ARG A 113 5.40 -6.97 6.89
CA ARG A 113 4.54 -8.15 7.03
C ARG A 113 3.05 -7.79 7.03
N PRO A 114 2.22 -8.57 6.32
CA PRO A 114 0.77 -8.46 6.43
C PRO A 114 0.27 -8.96 7.80
N VAL A 115 -0.79 -8.33 8.30
CA VAL A 115 -1.57 -8.76 9.45
C VAL A 115 -2.95 -9.17 8.95
N PHE A 116 -3.39 -10.38 9.29
CA PHE A 116 -4.64 -10.97 8.85
C PHE A 116 -5.68 -10.92 9.95
N GLY A 117 -6.94 -10.60 9.59
CA GLY A 117 -8.08 -10.80 10.47
C GLY A 117 -8.49 -12.27 10.46
N LYS A 118 -8.72 -12.88 11.64
CA LYS A 118 -9.12 -14.30 11.70
C LYS A 118 -10.53 -14.55 11.18
N GLU A 119 -11.43 -13.61 11.43
CA GLU A 119 -12.83 -13.70 10.99
C GLU A 119 -12.97 -13.38 9.50
N GLU A 120 -12.28 -12.33 9.03
CA GLU A 120 -12.40 -11.88 7.64
C GLU A 120 -11.48 -12.65 6.67
N GLY A 121 -10.43 -13.31 7.17
CA GLY A 121 -9.46 -14.09 6.38
C GLY A 121 -8.52 -13.26 5.47
N GLY A 122 -8.82 -11.97 5.30
CA GLY A 122 -8.02 -11.03 4.50
C GLY A 122 -7.00 -10.24 5.33
N VAL A 123 -6.10 -9.55 4.63
CA VAL A 123 -5.17 -8.60 5.26
C VAL A 123 -5.94 -7.36 5.72
N ILE A 124 -5.74 -7.01 6.98
CA ILE A 124 -6.36 -5.86 7.65
C ILE A 124 -5.36 -4.73 7.86
N HIS A 125 -4.07 -5.04 7.98
CA HIS A 125 -3.00 -4.07 8.13
C HIS A 125 -1.69 -4.60 7.52
N PHE A 126 -0.77 -3.70 7.19
CA PHE A 126 0.65 -4.07 7.04
C PHE A 126 1.47 -3.39 8.12
N VAL A 127 2.32 -4.16 8.78
CA VAL A 127 3.36 -3.66 9.70
C VAL A 127 4.64 -3.55 8.90
N ALA A 128 5.29 -2.38 8.94
CA ALA A 128 6.58 -2.18 8.32
C ALA A 128 7.58 -1.63 9.35
N VAL A 129 8.64 -2.40 9.60
CA VAL A 129 9.78 -2.01 10.44
C VAL A 129 10.89 -1.45 9.54
N GLN A 130 11.52 -0.37 9.99
CA GLN A 130 12.58 0.33 9.28
C GLN A 130 13.85 0.40 10.15
N VAL A 131 14.91 -0.29 9.75
CA VAL A 131 16.19 -0.27 10.48
C VAL A 131 17.24 0.46 9.63
N PRO A 132 17.73 1.64 10.03
CA PRO A 132 18.80 2.33 9.32
C PRO A 132 20.03 1.44 9.16
N ILE A 133 20.59 1.39 7.94
CA ILE A 133 21.79 0.59 7.65
C ILE A 133 23.02 1.45 7.93
N SER A 134 23.88 0.98 8.84
CA SER A 134 25.13 1.67 9.16
C SER A 134 26.19 1.38 8.10
N ARG A 135 26.59 2.40 7.32
CA ARG A 135 27.72 2.27 6.40
C ARG A 135 29.01 2.07 7.20
N LYS A 136 29.61 0.88 7.12
CA LYS A 136 31.01 0.69 7.53
C LYS A 136 31.87 1.48 6.54
N GLN A 137 32.43 2.62 6.98
CA GLN A 137 33.49 3.28 6.22
C GLN A 137 34.59 2.24 5.99
N ARG A 138 34.83 1.89 4.72
CA ARG A 138 36.10 1.26 4.35
C ARG A 138 37.17 2.24 4.79
N ARG A 139 37.86 1.96 5.90
CA ARG A 139 39.10 2.66 6.23
C ARG A 139 39.99 2.47 5.03
N SER A 140 40.14 3.50 4.20
CA SER A 140 41.30 3.60 3.32
C SER A 140 42.51 3.35 4.24
N ARG A 141 43.29 2.31 3.96
CA ARG A 141 44.63 2.16 4.55
C ARG A 141 45.44 3.36 4.08
N SER A 142 45.30 4.49 4.76
CA SER A 142 46.33 5.52 4.76
C SER A 142 47.48 4.91 5.54
N GLY A 143 48.45 4.37 4.81
CA GLY A 143 49.71 3.92 5.38
C GLY A 143 50.40 5.11 6.04
N PHE A 144 50.24 5.24 7.35
CA PHE A 144 51.22 5.93 8.17
C PHE A 144 52.22 4.87 8.59
N GLY A 145 53.33 4.80 7.86
CA GLY A 145 54.52 4.12 8.32
C GLY A 145 55.07 4.90 9.51
N ASN A 146 55.08 4.27 10.67
CA ASN A 146 55.94 4.67 11.77
C ASN A 146 56.87 3.50 12.09
N ILE A 147 58.14 3.79 11.88
CA ILE A 147 59.33 3.09 12.34
C ILE A 147 59.28 3.05 13.87
N GLU A 148 59.38 1.86 14.49
CA GLU A 148 60.50 1.41 15.37
C GLU A 148 60.13 0.23 16.29
N ASN A 149 61.02 -0.79 16.22
CA ASN A 149 61.50 -1.74 17.25
C ASN A 149 60.54 -2.63 18.08
N GLY A 150 60.70 -3.94 17.88
CA GLY A 150 60.29 -4.98 18.82
C GLY A 150 60.47 -6.39 18.26
N LEU A 151 61.66 -6.97 18.49
CA LEU A 151 62.06 -8.34 18.15
C LEU A 151 61.07 -9.39 18.68
N CYS A 152 60.76 -10.40 17.86
CA CYS A 152 60.85 -11.83 18.22
C CYS A 152 60.66 -12.67 16.95
N GLU A 153 61.65 -13.50 16.67
CA GLU A 153 61.68 -14.53 15.64
C GLU A 153 60.67 -15.64 15.96
N ASP A 154 59.90 -16.08 14.97
CA ASP A 154 59.86 -17.51 14.65
C ASP A 154 59.36 -17.71 13.22
N GLY A 155 60.18 -18.38 12.43
CA GLY A 155 59.97 -18.59 11.01
C GLY A 155 59.13 -19.82 10.70
N CYS A 156 58.30 -19.70 9.67
CA CYS A 156 58.15 -20.75 8.66
C CYS A 156 57.75 -20.13 7.32
N ASN A 157 58.49 -20.55 6.31
CA ASN A 157 58.70 -19.95 5.00
C ASN A 157 57.78 -20.61 3.96
N MET A 158 57.02 -19.85 3.17
CA MET A 158 56.91 -20.15 1.74
C MET A 158 56.40 -18.97 0.89
N ARG A 159 57.19 -18.71 -0.15
CA ARG A 159 57.12 -17.72 -1.25
C ARG A 159 55.82 -17.82 -2.07
N GLU A 160 55.18 -16.69 -2.38
CA GLU A 160 55.35 -15.86 -3.59
C GLU A 160 54.84 -16.53 -4.88
N ILE A 161 53.70 -16.07 -5.40
CA ILE A 161 53.46 -15.93 -6.85
C ILE A 161 52.69 -14.62 -7.07
N ALA A 162 53.42 -13.61 -7.50
CA ALA A 162 52.88 -12.43 -8.16
C ALA A 162 52.65 -12.76 -9.64
N PHE A 163 51.44 -12.52 -10.16
CA PHE A 163 51.22 -12.32 -11.59
C PHE A 163 50.90 -10.85 -11.85
N GLY A 164 51.97 -10.08 -12.06
CA GLY A 164 51.90 -8.86 -12.84
C GLY A 164 51.99 -9.24 -14.32
N SER A 165 51.07 -8.73 -15.14
CA SER A 165 51.20 -8.73 -16.59
C SER A 165 51.11 -7.30 -17.07
N CYS A 166 52.19 -6.87 -17.72
CA CYS A 166 52.34 -5.57 -18.36
C CYS A 166 51.86 -5.60 -19.82
N ARG A 167 51.38 -4.44 -20.27
CA ARG A 167 51.39 -3.87 -21.64
C ARG A 167 50.48 -4.49 -22.71
N ARG A 168 49.58 -3.64 -23.24
CA ARG A 168 49.81 -3.03 -24.55
C ARG A 168 49.02 -1.71 -24.73
N GLU A 169 49.76 -0.67 -25.10
CA GLU A 169 49.26 0.59 -25.68
C GLU A 169 48.83 0.36 -27.14
N ILE A 170 47.74 1.00 -27.56
CA ILE A 170 47.57 1.53 -28.91
C ILE A 170 46.83 2.86 -28.75
N CYS A 171 47.52 3.97 -29.05
CA CYS A 171 46.91 5.27 -29.31
C CYS A 171 46.48 5.33 -30.78
N SER A 172 45.35 5.98 -31.05
CA SER A 172 45.12 6.69 -32.31
C SER A 172 44.19 7.86 -32.05
N ASP A 173 44.71 9.04 -32.33
CA ASP A 173 44.09 10.35 -32.25
C ASP A 173 42.86 10.48 -33.16
N SER A 174 41.89 11.29 -32.73
CA SER A 174 41.27 12.25 -33.64
C SER A 174 40.81 13.48 -32.88
N VAL A 175 41.29 14.62 -33.37
CA VAL A 175 41.10 15.99 -32.88
C VAL A 175 39.78 16.52 -33.41
N VAL A 176 38.91 17.04 -32.54
CA VAL A 176 38.04 18.18 -32.89
C VAL A 176 37.90 19.09 -31.67
N GLU A 177 38.08 20.37 -31.95
CA GLU A 177 38.25 21.53 -31.08
C GLU A 177 36.89 22.19 -30.70
N LEU A 178 36.96 23.16 -29.78
CA LEU A 178 35.91 24.09 -29.27
C LEU A 178 34.92 23.49 -28.25
N ASP A 179 34.64 24.09 -27.09
CA ASP A 179 34.60 25.53 -26.81
C ASP A 179 34.78 25.81 -25.29
N ARG A 180 35.37 26.96 -24.96
CA ARG A 180 35.63 27.43 -23.60
C ARG A 180 34.35 28.00 -22.98
N VAL A 181 33.86 27.36 -21.92
CA VAL A 181 33.01 28.04 -20.92
C VAL A 181 33.64 27.83 -19.55
N LEU A 182 34.11 28.93 -18.96
CA LEU A 182 34.63 29.04 -17.61
C LEU A 182 33.53 28.65 -16.61
N ALA A 183 33.52 27.40 -16.17
CA ALA A 183 32.76 26.97 -15.00
C ALA A 183 33.61 27.24 -13.76
N LEU A 184 33.13 28.14 -12.93
CA LEU A 184 33.61 28.40 -11.58
C LEU A 184 33.57 27.08 -10.79
N GLU A 185 34.72 26.45 -10.58
CA GLU A 185 34.87 25.23 -9.78
C GLU A 185 34.57 25.54 -8.30
N THR A 186 33.32 25.41 -7.91
CA THR A 186 33.02 25.04 -6.51
C THR A 186 33.44 23.59 -6.34
N ASN A 187 34.57 23.41 -5.66
CA ASN A 187 35.08 22.15 -5.12
C ASN A 187 34.06 21.49 -4.17
N THR A 188 33.02 20.87 -4.72
CA THR A 188 32.34 19.76 -4.03
C THR A 188 33.19 18.52 -4.26
N ARG A 189 34.01 18.17 -3.26
CA ARG A 189 34.52 16.81 -3.09
C ARG A 189 33.34 15.85 -3.14
N GLY A 190 33.05 15.32 -4.32
CA GLY A 190 32.24 14.13 -4.49
C GLY A 190 32.98 12.98 -3.85
N SER A 191 32.71 12.72 -2.58
CA SER A 191 33.19 11.51 -1.93
C SER A 191 32.48 10.33 -2.59
N ASP A 192 33.26 9.52 -3.31
CA ASP A 192 32.86 8.21 -3.83
C ASP A 192 32.23 7.34 -2.73
N VAL A 193 30.90 7.34 -2.62
CA VAL A 193 30.14 6.41 -1.77
C VAL A 193 28.78 6.10 -2.40
N ASP A 194 28.77 5.68 -3.66
CA ASP A 194 27.53 5.50 -4.45
C ASP A 194 27.25 4.04 -4.85
N GLY A 195 27.29 3.15 -3.86
CA GLY A 195 26.89 1.74 -4.01
C GLY A 195 25.61 1.39 -3.20
N PRO A 196 24.86 0.35 -3.61
CA PRO A 196 23.81 -0.24 -2.79
C PRO A 196 24.35 -0.62 -1.41
N CYS A 197 23.62 -0.28 -0.35
CA CYS A 197 24.00 -0.67 1.01
C CYS A 197 23.24 -1.93 1.40
N GLU A 198 23.96 -2.95 1.87
CA GLU A 198 23.34 -4.18 2.35
C GLU A 198 23.24 -4.19 3.87
N ALA A 199 22.09 -4.63 4.39
CA ALA A 199 21.89 -4.83 5.81
C ALA A 199 22.65 -6.05 6.32
N SER A 200 23.32 -5.87 7.45
CA SER A 200 23.95 -6.94 8.23
C SER A 200 22.91 -7.88 8.86
N ASP A 201 23.35 -9.08 9.24
CA ASP A 201 22.47 -10.04 9.92
C ASP A 201 21.96 -9.52 11.27
N LEU A 202 22.72 -8.63 11.93
CA LEU A 202 22.26 -7.96 13.13
C LEU A 202 21.09 -7.01 12.85
N GLU A 203 21.13 -6.24 11.76
CA GLU A 203 20.04 -5.36 11.34
C GLU A 203 18.80 -6.16 10.92
N LYS A 204 18.99 -7.31 10.23
CA LYS A 204 17.91 -8.24 9.90
C LYS A 204 17.27 -8.88 11.13
N GLN A 205 18.09 -9.31 12.10
CA GLN A 205 17.61 -9.88 13.35
C GLN A 205 16.81 -8.86 14.15
N LYS A 206 17.30 -7.61 14.25
CA LYS A 206 16.57 -6.51 14.90
C LYS A 206 15.20 -6.29 14.26
N ALA A 207 15.15 -6.24 12.93
CA ALA A 207 13.89 -6.06 12.21
C ALA A 207 12.89 -7.21 12.48
N ALA A 208 13.37 -8.46 12.47
CA ALA A 208 12.55 -9.63 12.75
C ALA A 208 12.01 -9.66 14.19
N THR A 209 12.85 -9.31 15.18
CA THR A 209 12.43 -9.20 16.59
C THR A 209 11.36 -8.12 16.75
N ALA A 210 11.60 -6.92 16.23
CA ALA A 210 10.64 -5.81 16.29
C ALA A 210 9.28 -6.18 15.67
N ILE A 211 9.28 -6.87 14.52
CA ILE A 211 8.05 -7.36 13.90
C ILE A 211 7.28 -8.30 14.84
N ASN A 212 7.95 -9.23 15.50
CA ASN A 212 7.28 -10.19 16.37
C ASN A 212 6.69 -9.51 17.61
N ASP A 213 7.40 -8.52 18.16
CA ASP A 213 6.92 -7.73 19.31
C ASP A 213 5.67 -6.92 18.93
N ILE A 214 5.68 -6.26 17.77
CA ILE A 214 4.52 -5.53 17.25
C ILE A 214 3.33 -6.48 17.04
N LEU A 215 3.56 -7.63 16.38
CA LEU A 215 2.49 -8.62 16.15
C LEU A 215 1.94 -9.18 17.46
N PHE A 216 2.78 -9.34 18.49
CA PHE A 216 2.35 -9.74 19.83
C PHE A 216 1.41 -8.70 20.45
N VAL A 217 1.77 -7.42 20.41
CA VAL A 217 0.92 -6.32 20.90
C VAL A 217 -0.42 -6.31 20.15
N LEU A 218 -0.39 -6.32 18.82
CA LEU A 218 -1.63 -6.32 18.01
C LEU A 218 -2.51 -7.54 18.33
N LYS A 219 -1.92 -8.73 18.47
CA LYS A 219 -2.66 -9.94 18.82
C LYS A 219 -3.30 -9.82 20.21
N HIS A 220 -2.56 -9.37 21.21
CA HIS A 220 -3.06 -9.21 22.57
C HIS A 220 -4.23 -8.23 22.63
N HIS A 221 -4.10 -7.05 22.02
CA HIS A 221 -5.15 -6.03 22.03
C HIS A 221 -6.35 -6.38 21.13
N SER A 222 -6.19 -7.28 20.16
CA SER A 222 -7.30 -7.83 19.37
C SER A 222 -8.15 -8.85 20.14
N GLN A 223 -7.58 -9.54 21.13
CA GLN A 223 -8.32 -10.50 21.97
C GLN A 223 -9.35 -9.79 22.85
N MET A 224 -9.01 -8.59 23.32
CA MET A 224 -9.89 -7.79 24.20
C MET A 224 -11.15 -7.29 23.48
N THR A 225 -11.12 -7.14 22.16
CA THR A 225 -12.25 -6.69 21.34
C THR A 225 -12.99 -7.85 20.66
N GLY A 226 -12.48 -9.08 20.77
CA GLY A 226 -12.99 -10.25 20.06
C GLY A 226 -12.60 -10.33 18.58
N ARG A 227 -12.03 -9.27 17.98
CA ARG A 227 -11.70 -9.18 16.55
C ARG A 227 -10.28 -9.68 16.26
N LEU A 228 -10.08 -10.97 16.47
CA LEU A 228 -8.76 -11.61 16.50
C LEU A 228 -7.93 -11.38 15.23
N VAL A 229 -6.61 -11.21 15.42
CA VAL A 229 -5.64 -11.05 14.33
C VAL A 229 -4.53 -12.11 14.36
N SER A 230 -3.83 -12.27 13.24
CA SER A 230 -2.73 -13.22 13.05
C SER A 230 -1.67 -12.66 12.10
N GLY A 231 -0.39 -13.02 12.31
CA GLY A 231 0.69 -12.78 11.35
C GLY A 231 0.76 -13.81 10.22
N GLU A 232 -0.06 -14.85 10.30
CA GLU A 232 -0.20 -15.90 9.30
C GLU A 232 -1.63 -15.91 8.75
N ARG A 233 -1.76 -16.16 7.45
CA ARG A 233 -3.06 -16.31 6.81
C ARG A 233 -3.74 -17.57 7.37
N CYS A 234 -4.88 -17.39 8.03
CA CYS A 234 -5.70 -18.53 8.43
C CYS A 234 -6.29 -19.21 7.18
N SER A 235 -6.24 -20.53 7.13
CA SER A 235 -6.79 -21.38 6.06
C SER A 235 -8.33 -21.51 6.12
N SER A 236 -9.00 -20.75 6.99
CA SER A 236 -10.45 -20.60 6.93
C SER A 236 -10.81 -19.97 5.59
N SER A 237 -11.61 -20.69 4.81
CA SER A 237 -12.08 -20.30 3.48
C SER A 237 -12.95 -19.04 3.56
N GLY A 238 -12.34 -17.87 3.67
CA GLY A 238 -13.00 -16.57 3.54
C GLY A 238 -13.51 -16.38 2.11
N LYS A 239 -14.56 -17.12 1.74
CA LYS A 239 -15.33 -16.89 0.52
C LYS A 239 -16.03 -15.55 0.68
N GLY A 240 -15.58 -14.52 -0.02
CA GLY A 240 -16.31 -13.26 -0.17
C GLY A 240 -15.51 -11.97 -0.02
N LEU A 241 -14.26 -12.00 0.46
CA LEU A 241 -13.47 -10.77 0.61
C LEU A 241 -12.56 -10.49 -0.58
N LEU A 242 -12.56 -9.24 -1.04
CA LEU A 242 -11.61 -8.75 -2.02
C LEU A 242 -10.21 -8.72 -1.39
N ASN A 243 -9.21 -9.21 -2.12
CA ASN A 243 -7.82 -9.09 -1.64
C ASN A 243 -7.36 -7.62 -1.63
N SER A 244 -6.31 -7.35 -0.86
CA SER A 244 -5.74 -6.00 -0.68
C SER A 244 -5.43 -5.33 -2.01
N SER A 245 -4.85 -6.07 -2.96
CA SER A 245 -4.51 -5.53 -4.27
C SER A 245 -5.70 -5.00 -5.06
N THR A 246 -6.84 -5.67 -4.92
CA THR A 246 -8.11 -5.29 -5.55
C THR A 246 -8.61 -4.02 -4.90
N ILE A 247 -8.65 -4.00 -3.58
CA ILE A 247 -9.11 -2.84 -2.80
C ILE A 247 -8.28 -1.60 -3.13
N LEU A 248 -6.96 -1.76 -3.23
CA LEU A 248 -6.04 -0.68 -3.63
C LEU A 248 -6.28 -0.18 -5.05
N SER A 249 -6.63 -1.08 -5.97
CA SER A 249 -6.92 -0.73 -7.36
C SER A 249 -8.26 -0.02 -7.49
N LEU A 250 -9.27 -0.52 -6.79
CA LEU A 250 -10.60 0.08 -6.73
C LEU A 250 -10.58 1.45 -6.04
N GLY A 251 -9.78 1.65 -4.99
CA GLY A 251 -9.64 2.94 -4.29
C GLY A 251 -9.08 4.09 -5.14
N ARG A 252 -8.51 3.80 -6.31
CA ARG A 252 -8.08 4.83 -7.28
C ARG A 252 -9.26 5.48 -8.00
N ILE A 253 -10.39 4.78 -8.10
CA ILE A 253 -11.61 5.27 -8.75
C ILE A 253 -12.27 6.28 -7.80
N LYS A 254 -12.54 7.49 -8.30
CA LYS A 254 -13.02 8.61 -7.48
C LYS A 254 -14.54 8.80 -7.52
N GLN A 255 -15.23 8.06 -8.38
CA GLN A 255 -16.68 8.10 -8.53
C GLN A 255 -17.37 7.17 -7.52
N SER A 256 -18.66 7.41 -7.27
CA SER A 256 -19.46 6.56 -6.40
C SER A 256 -19.79 5.24 -7.07
N PHE A 257 -19.32 4.15 -6.48
CA PHE A 257 -19.72 2.79 -6.81
C PHE A 257 -19.61 1.84 -5.62
N VAL A 258 -20.27 0.69 -5.76
CA VAL A 258 -20.18 -0.48 -4.88
C VAL A 258 -19.99 -1.74 -5.72
N LEU A 259 -19.38 -2.77 -5.12
CA LEU A 259 -19.38 -4.14 -5.63
C LEU A 259 -20.21 -5.03 -4.72
N THR A 260 -21.07 -5.84 -5.31
CA THR A 260 -21.85 -6.86 -4.60
C THR A 260 -21.49 -8.25 -5.08
N ASP A 261 -21.52 -9.22 -4.17
CA ASP A 261 -21.19 -10.63 -4.48
C ASP A 261 -22.47 -11.46 -4.66
N PRO A 262 -22.82 -11.85 -5.91
CA PRO A 262 -24.02 -12.63 -6.19
C PRO A 262 -23.94 -14.09 -5.70
N HIS A 263 -22.77 -14.56 -5.26
CA HIS A 263 -22.58 -15.93 -4.76
C HIS A 263 -22.83 -16.04 -3.25
N LEU A 264 -22.98 -14.90 -2.56
CA LEU A 264 -23.33 -14.86 -1.15
C LEU A 264 -24.85 -14.65 -0.97
N PRO A 265 -25.44 -15.19 0.12
CA PRO A 265 -26.84 -14.97 0.43
C PRO A 265 -27.17 -13.47 0.45
N ASP A 266 -28.27 -13.10 -0.20
CA ASP A 266 -28.77 -11.73 -0.25
C ASP A 266 -27.93 -10.72 -1.07
N MET A 267 -26.92 -11.18 -1.81
CA MET A 267 -26.06 -10.35 -2.68
C MET A 267 -25.51 -9.09 -1.96
N PRO A 268 -24.74 -9.26 -0.88
CA PRO A 268 -24.27 -8.18 -0.04
C PRO A 268 -23.18 -7.35 -0.73
N ILE A 269 -23.00 -6.12 -0.27
CA ILE A 269 -21.89 -5.25 -0.65
C ILE A 269 -20.59 -5.81 -0.06
N VAL A 270 -19.62 -6.10 -0.93
CA VAL A 270 -18.26 -6.53 -0.57
C VAL A 270 -17.22 -5.42 -0.74
N TYR A 271 -17.60 -4.33 -1.42
CA TYR A 271 -16.78 -3.12 -1.52
C TYR A 271 -17.65 -1.89 -1.71
N ALA A 272 -17.31 -0.81 -1.02
CA ALA A 272 -17.89 0.51 -1.21
C ALA A 272 -16.78 1.54 -1.38
N SER A 273 -16.89 2.37 -2.43
CA SER A 273 -15.98 3.50 -2.67
C SER A 273 -16.17 4.62 -1.65
N ASP A 274 -15.12 5.41 -1.40
CA ASP A 274 -15.23 6.58 -0.51
C ASP A 274 -16.29 7.59 -0.99
N ALA A 275 -16.46 7.72 -2.30
CA ALA A 275 -17.48 8.60 -2.89
C ALA A 275 -18.90 8.10 -2.60
N PHE A 276 -19.12 6.79 -2.55
CA PHE A 276 -20.41 6.21 -2.13
C PHE A 276 -20.69 6.47 -0.65
N LEU A 277 -19.69 6.29 0.21
CA LEU A 277 -19.82 6.56 1.65
C LEU A 277 -20.17 8.04 1.90
N LYS A 278 -19.49 8.96 1.19
CA LYS A 278 -19.78 10.39 1.24
C LYS A 278 -21.17 10.74 0.70
N LEU A 279 -21.56 10.13 -0.42
CA LEU A 279 -22.86 10.38 -1.07
C LEU A 279 -24.02 9.99 -0.15
N THR A 280 -23.89 8.86 0.55
CA THR A 280 -24.98 8.25 1.31
C THR A 280 -24.94 8.59 2.81
N GLY A 281 -23.80 9.04 3.32
CA GLY A 281 -23.59 9.34 4.74
C GLY A 281 -23.39 8.11 5.63
N TYR A 282 -23.41 6.90 5.06
CA TYR A 282 -23.11 5.68 5.80
C TYR A 282 -21.61 5.43 5.89
N SER A 283 -21.18 4.86 7.01
CA SER A 283 -19.80 4.41 7.20
C SER A 283 -19.55 3.07 6.51
N LYS A 284 -18.27 2.74 6.29
CA LYS A 284 -17.88 1.49 5.62
C LYS A 284 -18.38 0.24 6.35
N HIS A 285 -18.36 0.23 7.68
CA HIS A 285 -18.77 -0.94 8.48
C HIS A 285 -20.30 -1.14 8.49
N GLU A 286 -21.06 -0.07 8.30
CA GLU A 286 -22.53 -0.15 8.19
C GLU A 286 -22.97 -0.71 6.84
N VAL A 287 -22.18 -0.50 5.77
CA VAL A 287 -22.59 -0.90 4.41
C VAL A 287 -22.02 -2.25 3.99
N LEU A 288 -20.83 -2.64 4.45
CA LEU A 288 -20.25 -3.93 4.10
C LEU A 288 -21.07 -5.08 4.69
N GLY A 289 -21.35 -6.10 3.87
CA GLY A 289 -22.21 -7.22 4.26
C GLY A 289 -23.71 -6.94 4.14
N GLN A 290 -24.13 -5.70 3.86
CA GLN A 290 -25.53 -5.35 3.66
C GLN A 290 -25.89 -5.35 2.17
N ASN A 291 -27.14 -5.66 1.85
CA ASN A 291 -27.67 -5.42 0.51
C ASN A 291 -28.00 -3.94 0.32
N CYS A 292 -27.70 -3.37 -0.85
CA CYS A 292 -27.93 -1.94 -1.18
C CYS A 292 -29.36 -1.43 -0.96
N ARG A 293 -30.36 -2.32 -0.81
CA ARG A 293 -31.76 -1.94 -0.58
C ARG A 293 -32.00 -1.12 0.69
N PHE A 294 -31.03 -1.04 1.61
CA PHE A 294 -31.14 -0.14 2.77
C PHE A 294 -31.26 1.34 2.37
N LEU A 295 -30.85 1.70 1.14
CA LEU A 295 -31.05 3.04 0.58
C LEU A 295 -32.48 3.28 0.06
N SER A 296 -33.32 2.25 0.00
CA SER A 296 -34.74 2.40 -0.40
C SER A 296 -35.57 2.93 0.77
N GLY A 297 -36.63 3.67 0.46
CA GLY A 297 -37.56 4.20 1.45
C GLY A 297 -38.97 4.37 0.89
N VAL A 298 -39.81 5.14 1.59
CA VAL A 298 -41.26 5.22 1.31
C VAL A 298 -41.61 5.68 -0.11
N GLY A 299 -40.79 6.56 -0.70
CA GLY A 299 -40.99 7.07 -2.06
C GLY A 299 -40.20 6.31 -3.13
N THR A 300 -39.57 5.19 -2.79
CA THR A 300 -38.86 4.37 -3.78
C THR A 300 -39.85 3.55 -4.61
N GLU A 301 -39.94 3.87 -5.89
CA GLU A 301 -40.86 3.22 -6.82
C GLU A 301 -40.61 1.70 -6.97
N PRO A 302 -41.63 0.83 -6.77
CA PRO A 302 -41.49 -0.61 -6.92
C PRO A 302 -41.09 -1.06 -8.33
N SER A 303 -41.48 -0.31 -9.36
CA SER A 303 -41.16 -0.61 -10.76
C SER A 303 -39.66 -0.57 -11.04
N ALA A 304 -38.94 0.40 -10.48
CA ALA A 304 -37.48 0.49 -10.60
C ALA A 304 -36.80 -0.70 -9.92
N LEU A 305 -37.28 -1.11 -8.73
CA LEU A 305 -36.75 -2.28 -8.02
C LEU A 305 -36.98 -3.58 -8.80
N TYR A 306 -38.15 -3.72 -9.43
CA TYR A 306 -38.47 -4.86 -10.28
C TYR A 306 -37.53 -4.94 -11.49
N GLN A 307 -37.33 -3.82 -12.19
CA GLN A 307 -36.41 -3.74 -13.33
C GLN A 307 -34.96 -4.11 -12.95
N LEU A 308 -34.48 -3.66 -11.79
CA LEU A 308 -33.17 -4.07 -11.27
C LEU A 308 -33.11 -5.59 -11.03
N LYS A 309 -34.14 -6.15 -10.39
CA LYS A 309 -34.21 -7.59 -10.09
C LYS A 309 -34.21 -8.43 -11.36
N GLU A 310 -35.02 -8.06 -12.36
CA GLU A 310 -35.05 -8.75 -13.64
C GLU A 310 -33.70 -8.67 -14.36
N SER A 311 -33.07 -7.49 -14.37
CA SER A 311 -31.77 -7.31 -15.03
C SER A 311 -30.66 -8.13 -14.36
N ILE A 312 -30.66 -8.22 -13.03
CA ILE A 312 -29.73 -9.08 -12.28
C ILE A 312 -29.96 -10.55 -12.60
N GLN A 313 -31.22 -11.00 -12.63
CA GLN A 313 -31.59 -12.38 -12.98
C GLN A 313 -31.22 -12.73 -14.43
N ALA A 314 -31.36 -11.78 -15.35
CA ALA A 314 -30.99 -11.93 -16.76
C ALA A 314 -29.48 -11.77 -17.02
N GLU A 315 -28.68 -11.51 -15.98
CA GLU A 315 -27.25 -11.21 -16.09
C GLU A 315 -26.94 -10.03 -17.04
N GLN A 316 -27.81 -9.03 -17.09
CA GLN A 316 -27.70 -7.86 -17.98
C GLN A 316 -27.38 -6.59 -17.21
N ALA A 317 -26.76 -5.64 -17.92
CA ALA A 317 -26.60 -4.29 -17.41
C ALA A 317 -27.91 -3.51 -17.55
N CYS A 318 -28.22 -2.65 -16.60
CA CYS A 318 -29.36 -1.76 -16.65
C CYS A 318 -29.03 -0.41 -16.00
N THR A 319 -29.73 0.63 -16.44
CA THR A 319 -29.73 1.94 -15.78
C THR A 319 -31.15 2.27 -15.37
N VAL A 320 -31.33 2.62 -14.11
CA VAL A 320 -32.63 3.04 -13.57
C VAL A 320 -32.47 4.35 -12.81
N ARG A 321 -33.52 5.16 -12.86
CA ARG A 321 -33.65 6.34 -12.01
C ARG A 321 -34.46 5.94 -10.79
N ILE A 322 -33.85 6.01 -9.60
CA ILE A 322 -34.45 5.53 -8.35
C ILE A 322 -34.32 6.57 -7.24
N LEU A 323 -35.38 6.77 -6.45
CA LEU A 323 -35.31 7.61 -5.27
C LEU A 323 -34.64 6.83 -4.14
N ASN A 324 -33.54 7.36 -3.61
CA ASN A 324 -32.80 6.78 -2.49
C ASN A 324 -32.76 7.74 -1.30
N TYR A 325 -32.48 7.19 -0.13
CA TYR A 325 -32.43 7.89 1.15
C TYR A 325 -31.05 7.72 1.77
N ARG A 326 -30.52 8.82 2.29
CA ARG A 326 -29.26 8.86 3.04
C ARG A 326 -29.49 8.47 4.49
N LYS A 327 -28.39 8.29 5.23
CA LYS A 327 -28.41 8.01 6.67
C LYS A 327 -29.16 9.07 7.49
N ASP A 328 -29.11 10.33 7.07
CA ASP A 328 -29.82 11.45 7.70
C ASP A 328 -31.31 11.54 7.29
N SER A 329 -31.83 10.53 6.59
CA SER A 329 -33.18 10.46 6.01
C SER A 329 -33.45 11.44 4.86
N SER A 330 -32.47 12.24 4.42
CA SER A 330 -32.63 13.07 3.22
C SER A 330 -32.74 12.19 1.98
N SER A 331 -33.60 12.57 1.03
CA SER A 331 -33.75 11.85 -0.23
C SER A 331 -32.87 12.45 -1.34
N PHE A 332 -32.54 11.62 -2.33
CA PHE A 332 -31.88 12.04 -3.56
C PHE A 332 -32.27 11.15 -4.73
N TRP A 333 -32.32 11.74 -5.92
CA TRP A 333 -32.51 10.99 -7.16
C TRP A 333 -31.19 10.37 -7.58
N ASN A 334 -31.14 9.04 -7.53
CA ASN A 334 -29.98 8.26 -7.93
C ASN A 334 -30.19 7.71 -9.34
N LEU A 335 -29.40 8.20 -10.29
CA LEU A 335 -29.22 7.51 -11.56
C LEU A 335 -28.28 6.34 -11.33
N LEU A 336 -28.85 5.15 -11.14
CA LEU A 336 -28.14 3.93 -10.77
C LEU A 336 -27.90 3.07 -12.01
N HIS A 337 -26.64 2.79 -12.31
CA HIS A 337 -26.25 1.81 -13.32
C HIS A 337 -25.71 0.55 -12.66
N ILE A 338 -26.30 -0.60 -12.98
CA ILE A 338 -25.85 -1.92 -12.53
C ILE A 338 -25.27 -2.69 -13.72
N SER A 339 -24.10 -3.30 -13.57
CA SER A 339 -23.49 -4.15 -14.59
C SER A 339 -22.84 -5.39 -13.97
N PRO A 340 -22.95 -6.58 -14.60
CA PRO A 340 -22.17 -7.74 -14.19
C PRO A 340 -20.69 -7.54 -14.50
N ILE A 341 -19.83 -8.00 -13.59
CA ILE A 341 -18.38 -8.04 -13.72
C ILE A 341 -17.95 -9.50 -13.77
N ARG A 342 -17.42 -9.91 -14.92
CA ARG A 342 -17.01 -11.31 -15.17
C ARG A 342 -15.52 -11.50 -14.86
N ASN A 343 -15.17 -12.64 -14.26
CA ASN A 343 -13.78 -13.08 -14.07
C ASN A 343 -13.17 -13.58 -15.40
N ALA A 344 -11.93 -14.08 -15.37
CA ALA A 344 -11.27 -14.62 -16.56
C ALA A 344 -11.95 -15.86 -17.14
N THR A 345 -12.74 -16.61 -16.37
CA THR A 345 -13.49 -17.77 -16.88
C THR A 345 -14.81 -17.38 -17.55
N GLY A 346 -15.14 -16.08 -17.60
CA GLY A 346 -16.40 -15.57 -18.16
C GLY A 346 -17.60 -15.68 -17.20
N LYS A 347 -17.43 -16.23 -16.01
CA LYS A 347 -18.47 -16.27 -14.98
C LYS A 347 -18.58 -14.92 -14.27
N ILE A 348 -19.77 -14.54 -13.85
CA ILE A 348 -19.97 -13.35 -13.02
C ILE A 348 -19.22 -13.54 -11.70
N ALA A 349 -18.30 -12.63 -11.41
CA ALA A 349 -17.63 -12.54 -10.12
C ALA A 349 -18.39 -11.62 -9.18
N TYR A 350 -18.82 -10.45 -9.69
CA TYR A 350 -19.50 -9.41 -8.91
C TYR A 350 -20.53 -8.68 -9.78
N PHE A 351 -21.43 -7.95 -9.14
CA PHE A 351 -22.14 -6.84 -9.79
C PHE A 351 -21.53 -5.53 -9.32
N VAL A 352 -21.36 -4.58 -10.25
CA VAL A 352 -21.03 -3.19 -9.92
C VAL A 352 -22.29 -2.35 -9.97
N GLY A 353 -22.52 -1.54 -8.94
CA GLY A 353 -23.55 -0.49 -8.93
C GLY A 353 -22.88 0.87 -8.89
N VAL A 354 -23.10 1.72 -9.89
CA VAL A 354 -22.54 3.08 -10.01
C VAL A 354 -23.66 4.09 -9.78
N GLN A 355 -23.49 4.95 -8.77
CA GLN A 355 -24.48 5.95 -8.36
C GLN A 355 -24.09 7.35 -8.85
N ILE A 356 -25.04 8.08 -9.41
CA ILE A 356 -24.91 9.50 -9.70
C ILE A 356 -26.13 10.21 -9.14
N GLU A 357 -25.91 11.20 -8.28
CA GLU A 357 -26.98 12.08 -7.82
C GLU A 357 -27.33 13.11 -8.89
N GLU A 358 -28.59 13.10 -9.33
CA GLU A 358 -29.12 14.12 -10.23
C GLU A 358 -29.21 15.49 -9.54
N GLY A 359 -28.88 16.55 -10.26
CA GLY A 359 -28.94 17.92 -9.74
C GLY A 359 -27.73 18.31 -8.86
N SER A 360 -26.78 17.41 -8.63
CA SER A 360 -25.51 17.78 -7.99
C SER A 360 -24.69 18.69 -8.91
N ALA A 361 -24.16 19.79 -8.38
CA ALA A 361 -23.43 20.84 -9.11
C ALA A 361 -22.10 20.38 -9.76
N ASN A 362 -21.84 19.07 -9.79
CA ASN A 362 -20.70 18.46 -10.47
C ASN A 362 -21.00 18.21 -11.96
N GLU A 363 -21.55 19.22 -12.63
CA GLU A 363 -21.25 19.42 -14.04
C GLU A 363 -19.76 19.80 -14.14
N ASP A 364 -18.88 18.82 -13.87
CA ASP A 364 -17.52 18.84 -14.37
C ASP A 364 -17.62 19.28 -15.83
N GLY A 365 -17.01 20.42 -16.19
CA GLY A 365 -17.00 21.02 -17.54
C GLY A 365 -16.37 20.14 -18.63
N ARG A 366 -16.36 18.81 -18.43
CA ARG A 366 -15.89 17.75 -19.32
C ARG A 366 -16.97 17.19 -20.25
N GLY A 367 -18.19 17.73 -20.29
CA GLY A 367 -19.19 17.43 -21.33
C GLY A 367 -19.57 15.94 -21.52
N LEU A 368 -19.22 15.05 -20.60
CA LEU A 368 -19.57 13.63 -20.66
C LEU A 368 -20.94 13.40 -20.06
N SER A 369 -21.82 12.75 -20.83
CA SER A 369 -23.14 12.34 -20.36
C SER A 369 -23.03 11.43 -19.12
N PRO A 370 -24.05 11.42 -18.24
CA PRO A 370 -24.06 10.56 -17.05
C PRO A 370 -23.78 9.09 -17.36
N GLU A 371 -24.30 8.58 -18.48
CA GLU A 371 -24.09 7.20 -18.93
C GLU A 371 -22.62 6.94 -19.25
N ARG A 372 -21.96 7.86 -19.97
CA ARG A 372 -20.52 7.73 -20.27
C ARG A 372 -19.68 7.75 -19.00
N ARG A 373 -20.06 8.55 -17.99
CA ARG A 373 -19.38 8.56 -16.68
C ARG A 373 -19.55 7.20 -15.98
N GLN A 374 -20.77 6.66 -15.96
CA GLN A 374 -21.03 5.34 -15.37
C GLN A 374 -20.25 4.22 -16.08
N LEU A 375 -20.27 4.19 -17.40
CA LEU A 375 -19.55 3.18 -18.20
C LEU A 375 -18.03 3.28 -18.03
N SER A 376 -17.48 4.49 -17.85
CA SER A 376 -16.07 4.68 -17.53
C SER A 376 -15.69 4.00 -16.20
N VAL A 377 -16.54 4.15 -15.17
CA VAL A 377 -16.36 3.49 -13.87
C VAL A 377 -16.44 1.98 -14.02
N VAL A 378 -17.45 1.47 -14.75
CA VAL A 378 -17.57 0.02 -15.04
C VAL A 378 -16.31 -0.50 -15.73
N GLY A 379 -15.77 0.23 -16.70
CA GLY A 379 -14.52 -0.11 -17.38
C GLY A 379 -13.33 -0.21 -16.42
N ALA A 380 -13.16 0.79 -15.55
CA ALA A 380 -12.08 0.80 -14.56
C ALA A 380 -12.20 -0.35 -13.54
N VAL A 381 -13.42 -0.65 -13.08
CA VAL A 381 -13.71 -1.79 -12.20
C VAL A 381 -13.40 -3.12 -12.90
N LYS A 382 -13.81 -3.30 -14.16
CA LYS A 382 -13.52 -4.51 -14.93
C LYS A 382 -12.01 -4.75 -15.04
N VAL A 383 -11.21 -3.70 -15.23
CA VAL A 383 -9.75 -3.80 -15.26
C VAL A 383 -9.19 -4.20 -13.89
N ALA A 384 -9.65 -3.56 -12.82
CA ALA A 384 -9.21 -3.87 -11.46
C ALA A 384 -9.47 -5.33 -11.06
N ILE A 385 -10.64 -5.87 -11.42
CA ILE A 385 -11.02 -7.26 -11.12
C ILE A 385 -10.29 -8.27 -12.03
N ARG A 386 -10.12 -7.98 -13.33
CA ARG A 386 -9.44 -8.91 -14.26
C ARG A 386 -7.95 -9.10 -13.96
N SER A 387 -7.30 -8.08 -13.41
CA SER A 387 -5.89 -8.10 -13.00
C SER A 387 -5.57 -9.22 -11.99
N LEU A 388 -6.58 -9.80 -11.35
CA LEU A 388 -6.47 -10.82 -10.31
C LEU A 388 -6.38 -12.24 -10.86
N SER A 389 -7.10 -12.54 -11.94
CA SER A 389 -7.24 -13.91 -12.44
C SER A 389 -6.01 -14.41 -13.20
N ILE A 390 -5.14 -13.50 -13.67
CA ILE A 390 -3.93 -13.88 -14.42
C ILE A 390 -2.87 -14.50 -13.50
N GLY A 391 -2.81 -14.09 -12.23
CA GLY A 391 -1.82 -14.60 -11.27
C GLY A 391 -2.14 -15.98 -10.68
N ALA A 392 -3.37 -16.48 -10.83
CA ALA A 392 -3.77 -17.79 -10.33
C ALA A 392 -3.53 -18.95 -11.33
N CYS A 393 -3.28 -18.63 -12.60
CA CYS A 393 -3.05 -19.63 -13.65
C CYS A 393 -1.57 -19.97 -13.89
N SER A 394 -0.62 -19.26 -13.29
CA SER A 394 0.81 -19.45 -13.56
C SER A 394 1.56 -20.36 -12.58
N SER A 395 0.86 -21.16 -11.77
CA SER A 395 1.48 -22.04 -10.77
C SER A 395 1.33 -23.55 -11.03
N ASN A 396 0.95 -23.95 -12.26
CA ASN A 396 0.98 -25.34 -12.69
C ASN A 396 1.56 -25.43 -14.11
N SER A 397 2.89 -25.49 -14.19
CA SER A 397 3.62 -26.00 -15.36
C SER A 397 5.01 -26.42 -14.95
#